data_AF-A0A1G1I379-F1
#
_entry.id   AF-A0A1G1I379-F1
#
_cell.length_a   1.000
_cell.length_b   1.000
_cell.length_c   1.000
_cell.angle_alpha   90.00
_cell.angle_beta   90.00
_cell.angle_gamma   90.00
#
_symmetry.space_group_name_H-M   'P 1'
#
loop_
_entity.id
_entity.type
_entity.pdbx_description
1 polymer ?
#
loop_
_entity_poly.entity_id
_entity_poly.type
_entity_poly.pdbx_seq_one_letter_code
_entity_poly.pdbx_strand_id
1 'polypeptide(L)'
;MADEPEDKRLYRRVDVVVPFGFRPADRAAVVPIDPELPRRAVVPPDDPVMAALERIERQLAWVIDRLEWEERSPPVQPTPINLSGAGVRFAGRQALAPGAVLELALVLPGDPPIRIRTFGEVVRHKRIGRAPNGSHEIAVKFVNVSERDRESIIRYTFQVTGR
;
A
#
# COMPACT_ATOMS: atom_id res chain seq x y z
N MET A 1 -4.00 -31.15 17.10
CA MET A 1 -4.02 -29.68 17.21
C MET A 1 -4.61 -29.16 15.91
N ALA A 2 -5.86 -28.72 15.95
CA ALA A 2 -6.55 -28.22 14.79
C ALA A 2 -5.96 -26.84 14.43
N ASP A 3 -5.46 -26.74 13.20
CA ASP A 3 -5.09 -25.49 12.57
C ASP A 3 -6.40 -24.73 12.31
N GLU A 4 -6.66 -23.69 13.11
CA GLU A 4 -7.81 -22.81 12.87
C GLU A 4 -7.69 -22.22 11.46
N PRO A 5 -8.77 -22.19 10.67
CA PRO A 5 -8.71 -21.60 9.34
C PRO A 5 -8.59 -20.08 9.49
N GLU A 6 -7.35 -19.58 9.52
CA GLU A 6 -7.05 -18.15 9.40
C GLU A 6 -7.93 -17.55 8.30
N ASP A 7 -8.49 -16.41 8.64
CA ASP A 7 -9.62 -15.72 8.05
C ASP A 7 -9.44 -15.30 6.58
N LYS A 8 -9.26 -16.28 5.70
CA LYS A 8 -8.97 -16.11 4.26
C LYS A 8 -10.22 -15.72 3.46
N ARG A 9 -11.39 -15.62 4.10
CA ARG A 9 -12.70 -15.42 3.45
C ARG A 9 -13.34 -14.06 3.72
N LEU A 10 -12.75 -13.19 4.55
CA LEU A 10 -13.39 -11.93 4.95
C LEU A 10 -13.01 -10.68 4.13
N TYR A 11 -12.09 -10.77 3.18
CA TYR A 11 -11.68 -9.60 2.38
C TYR A 11 -12.21 -9.66 0.94
N ARG A 12 -13.12 -8.72 0.62
CA ARG A 12 -13.61 -8.49 -0.75
C ARG A 12 -12.45 -8.07 -1.66
N ARG A 13 -12.41 -8.63 -2.88
CA ARG A 13 -11.44 -8.26 -3.92
C ARG A 13 -12.13 -7.37 -4.96
N VAL A 14 -11.45 -6.33 -5.41
CA VAL A 14 -11.96 -5.37 -6.41
C VAL A 14 -10.91 -5.11 -7.48
N ASP A 15 -11.35 -4.97 -8.72
CA ASP A 15 -10.50 -4.51 -9.83
C ASP A 15 -10.54 -2.99 -9.89
N VAL A 16 -9.37 -2.36 -9.76
CA VAL A 16 -9.21 -0.91 -9.69
C VAL A 16 -8.00 -0.45 -10.47
N VAL A 17 -7.98 0.81 -10.89
CA VAL A 17 -6.78 1.46 -11.42
C VAL A 17 -6.33 2.49 -10.39
N VAL A 18 -5.15 2.26 -9.80
CA VAL A 18 -4.55 3.16 -8.80
C VAL A 18 -3.05 3.33 -9.10
N PRO A 19 -2.42 4.42 -8.64
CA PRO A 19 -0.97 4.49 -8.62
C PRO A 19 -0.40 3.33 -7.79
N PHE A 20 0.31 2.44 -8.47
CA PHE A 20 0.90 1.25 -7.90
C PHE A 20 2.31 1.06 -8.45
N GLY A 21 3.19 0.57 -7.60
CA GLY A 21 4.59 0.32 -7.89
C GLY A 21 5.13 -0.81 -7.03
N PHE A 22 6.18 -1.47 -7.50
CA PHE A 22 6.87 -2.49 -6.73
C PHE A 22 8.35 -2.53 -7.08
N ARG A 23 9.17 -3.04 -6.16
CA ARG A 23 10.54 -3.45 -6.43
C ARG A 23 10.87 -4.72 -5.65
N PRO A 24 11.80 -5.57 -6.14
CA PRO A 24 12.33 -6.67 -5.36
C PRO A 24 12.93 -6.16 -4.04
N ALA A 25 12.67 -6.87 -2.95
CA ALA A 25 13.21 -6.55 -1.64
C ALA A 25 13.81 -7.80 -1.00
N ASP A 26 14.83 -7.61 -0.18
CA ASP A 26 15.32 -8.66 0.69
C ASP A 26 14.31 -8.89 1.82
N ARG A 27 14.05 -10.16 2.16
CA ARG A 27 13.22 -10.52 3.31
C ARG A 27 13.80 -9.95 4.62
N ALA A 28 15.11 -9.79 4.71
CA ALA A 28 15.77 -9.16 5.87
C ALA A 28 15.44 -7.66 6.01
N ALA A 29 15.01 -6.99 4.93
CA ALA A 29 14.61 -5.59 4.95
C ALA A 29 13.18 -5.36 5.48
N VAL A 30 12.43 -6.44 5.74
CA VAL A 30 11.08 -6.36 6.31
C VAL A 30 11.21 -6.06 7.81
N VAL A 31 11.23 -4.76 8.14
CA VAL A 31 11.24 -4.30 9.54
C VAL A 31 9.82 -4.40 10.12
N PRO A 32 9.63 -4.91 11.35
CA PRO A 32 8.35 -4.87 12.04
C PRO A 32 7.81 -3.44 12.11
N ILE A 33 6.49 -3.28 11.95
CA ILE A 33 5.86 -1.97 12.03
C ILE A 33 5.90 -1.51 13.49
N ASP A 34 6.65 -0.43 13.75
CA ASP A 34 6.61 0.23 15.04
C ASP A 34 5.21 0.80 15.30
N PRO A 35 4.67 0.67 16.52
CA PRO A 35 3.37 1.23 16.86
C PRO A 35 3.38 2.75 16.67
N GLU A 36 2.40 3.28 15.92
CA GLU A 36 2.26 4.71 15.66
C GLU A 36 2.30 5.49 16.99
N LEU A 37 3.26 6.42 17.11
CA LEU A 37 3.28 7.36 18.22
C LEU A 37 2.00 8.22 18.17
N PRO A 38 1.30 8.43 19.29
CA PRO A 38 0.07 9.20 19.31
C PRO A 38 0.34 10.62 18.81
N ARG A 39 -0.40 11.04 17.77
CA ARG A 39 -0.38 12.41 17.28
C ARG A 39 -0.98 13.31 18.36
N ARG A 40 -0.12 14.12 19.01
CA ARG A 40 -0.54 15.10 19.99
C ARG A 40 -1.46 16.11 19.32
N ALA A 41 -2.70 16.22 19.82
CA ALA A 41 -3.62 17.25 19.35
C ALA A 41 -3.04 18.63 19.71
N VAL A 42 -2.76 19.43 18.68
CA VAL A 42 -2.39 20.83 18.84
C VAL A 42 -3.70 21.62 18.92
N VAL A 43 -3.92 22.31 20.03
CA VAL A 43 -5.03 23.24 20.18
C VAL A 43 -4.63 24.53 19.45
N PRO A 44 -5.41 24.99 18.45
CA PRO A 44 -5.04 26.20 17.72
C PRO A 44 -5.06 27.40 18.68
N PRO A 45 -3.98 28.20 18.74
CA PRO A 45 -3.93 29.45 19.48
C PRO A 45 -4.75 30.55 18.79
N ASP A 46 -5.37 31.42 19.57
CA ASP A 46 -6.18 32.56 19.09
C ASP A 46 -5.35 33.69 18.44
N ASP A 47 -4.02 33.56 18.42
CA ASP A 47 -3.09 34.54 17.87
C ASP A 47 -2.90 34.31 16.35
N PRO A 48 -3.14 35.33 15.49
CA PRO A 48 -3.01 35.19 14.04
C PRO A 48 -1.58 34.86 13.57
N VAL A 49 -0.55 35.27 14.31
CA VAL A 49 0.85 34.90 14.04
C VAL A 49 1.05 33.42 14.34
N MET A 50 0.53 32.94 15.46
CA MET A 50 0.64 31.52 15.81
C MET A 50 -0.17 30.63 14.86
N ALA A 51 -1.38 31.05 14.46
CA ALA A 51 -2.17 30.35 13.45
C ALA A 51 -1.44 30.26 12.10
N ALA A 52 -0.71 31.32 11.71
CA ALA A 52 0.12 31.31 10.51
C ALA A 52 1.31 30.36 10.65
N LEU A 53 1.98 30.33 11.81
CA LEU A 53 3.09 29.41 12.10
C LEU A 53 2.64 27.95 12.05
N GLU A 54 1.51 27.59 12.66
CA GLU A 54 0.99 26.23 12.60
C GLU A 54 0.60 25.81 11.18
N ARG A 55 0.08 26.75 10.38
CA ARG A 55 -0.22 26.47 8.97
C ARG A 55 1.06 26.14 8.21
N ILE A 56 2.13 26.90 8.44
CA ILE A 56 3.45 26.62 7.86
C ILE A 56 3.97 25.28 8.36
N GLU A 57 3.88 24.98 9.65
CA GLU A 57 4.30 23.70 10.23
C GLU A 57 3.58 22.52 9.58
N ARG A 58 2.25 22.61 9.40
CA ARG A 58 1.47 21.60 8.67
C ARG A 58 1.88 21.47 7.20
N GLN A 59 2.15 22.59 6.53
CA GLN A 59 2.62 22.57 5.14
C GLN A 59 4.01 21.92 5.03
N LEU A 60 4.94 22.24 5.94
CA LEU A 60 6.27 21.63 5.99
C LEU A 60 6.18 20.14 6.30
N ALA A 61 5.38 19.74 7.28
CA ALA A 61 5.16 18.33 7.61
C ALA A 61 4.62 17.55 6.40
N TRP A 62 3.70 18.14 5.63
CA TRP A 62 3.18 17.52 4.40
C TRP A 62 4.25 17.41 3.30
N VAL A 63 5.08 18.45 3.11
CA VAL A 63 6.17 18.42 2.13
C VAL A 63 7.21 17.36 2.50
N ILE A 64 7.58 17.28 3.78
CA ILE A 64 8.53 16.29 4.29
C ILE A 64 7.99 14.87 4.08
N ASP A 65 6.76 14.59 4.54
CA ASP A 65 6.11 13.28 4.36
C ASP A 65 6.08 12.86 2.88
N ARG A 66 5.77 13.82 2.00
CA ARG A 66 5.76 13.57 0.56
C ARG A 66 7.14 13.26 -0.01
N LEU A 67 8.17 14.04 0.36
CA LEU A 67 9.53 13.83 -0.13
C LEU A 67 10.11 12.51 0.39
N GLU A 68 9.92 12.20 1.66
CA GLU A 68 10.32 10.92 2.26
C GLU A 68 9.61 9.74 1.58
N TRP A 69 8.33 9.91 1.23
CA TRP A 69 7.59 8.92 0.49
C TRP A 69 8.19 8.68 -0.90
N GLU A 70 8.44 9.75 -1.67
CA GLU A 70 8.98 9.68 -3.03
C GLU A 70 10.40 9.08 -3.05
N GLU A 71 11.22 9.35 -2.05
CA GLU A 71 12.58 8.80 -1.92
C GLU A 71 12.59 7.32 -1.53
N ARG A 72 11.75 6.93 -0.55
CA ARG A 72 11.81 5.59 0.05
C ARG A 72 10.96 4.57 -0.68
N SER A 73 9.90 4.99 -1.35
CA SER A 73 8.91 4.08 -1.95
C SER A 73 9.27 3.71 -3.39
N PRO A 74 8.89 2.52 -3.87
CA PRO A 74 8.91 2.22 -5.29
C PRO A 74 8.16 3.28 -6.12
N PRO A 75 8.65 3.63 -7.32
CA PRO A 75 7.93 4.55 -8.20
C PRO A 75 6.57 3.98 -8.57
N VAL A 76 5.53 4.81 -8.51
CA VAL A 76 4.14 4.41 -8.78
C VAL A 76 3.65 4.94 -10.12
N GLN A 77 2.80 4.16 -10.78
CA GLN A 77 2.10 4.56 -12.00
C GLN A 77 0.67 4.01 -11.99
N PRO A 78 -0.29 4.65 -12.68
CA PRO A 78 -1.65 4.13 -12.79
C PRO A 78 -1.63 2.71 -13.36
N THR A 79 -2.00 1.72 -12.54
CA THR A 79 -1.91 0.30 -12.89
C THR A 79 -3.23 -0.40 -12.55
N PRO A 80 -3.80 -1.19 -13.48
CA PRO A 80 -4.90 -2.09 -13.16
C PRO A 80 -4.44 -3.17 -12.19
N ILE A 81 -5.05 -3.20 -11.02
CA ILE A 81 -4.77 -4.17 -9.97
C ILE A 81 -6.07 -4.77 -9.43
N ASN A 82 -5.96 -5.99 -8.92
CA ASN A 82 -7.01 -6.64 -8.15
C ASN A 82 -6.61 -6.64 -6.67
N LEU A 83 -7.27 -5.80 -5.87
CA LEU A 83 -6.85 -5.44 -4.51
C LEU A 83 -7.81 -5.99 -3.44
N SER A 84 -7.27 -6.40 -2.29
CA SER A 84 -8.01 -6.61 -1.05
C SER A 84 -7.15 -6.36 0.18
N GLY A 85 -7.75 -6.38 1.38
CA GLY A 85 -7.02 -6.25 2.65
C GLY A 85 -5.94 -7.31 2.89
N ALA A 86 -5.94 -8.43 2.13
CA ALA A 86 -4.93 -9.49 2.27
C ALA A 86 -3.79 -9.40 1.25
N GLY A 87 -3.96 -8.66 0.16
CA GLY A 87 -2.95 -8.63 -0.89
C GLY A 87 -3.43 -8.05 -2.21
N VAL A 88 -2.55 -8.11 -3.20
CA VAL A 88 -2.73 -7.51 -4.52
C VAL A 88 -2.38 -8.49 -5.62
N ARG A 89 -3.08 -8.41 -6.75
CA ARG A 89 -2.71 -9.08 -7.99
C ARG A 89 -2.60 -8.06 -9.11
N PHE A 90 -1.56 -8.15 -9.90
CA PHE A 90 -1.27 -7.21 -10.99
C PHE A 90 -0.56 -7.92 -12.14
N ALA A 91 -0.53 -7.25 -13.30
CA ALA A 91 0.25 -7.71 -14.45
C ALA A 91 1.62 -7.02 -14.45
N GLY A 92 2.69 -7.79 -14.57
CA GLY A 92 4.07 -7.30 -14.67
C GLY A 92 4.80 -7.84 -15.90
N ARG A 93 5.91 -7.20 -16.29
CA ARG A 93 6.79 -7.69 -17.37
C ARG A 93 7.87 -8.65 -16.86
N GLN A 94 8.10 -8.67 -15.56
CA GLN A 94 9.12 -9.51 -14.93
C GLN A 94 8.50 -10.81 -14.42
N ALA A 95 9.19 -11.92 -14.62
CA ALA A 95 8.87 -13.16 -13.93
C ALA A 95 9.35 -13.06 -12.48
N LEU A 96 8.44 -13.26 -11.53
CA LEU A 96 8.74 -13.25 -10.10
C LEU A 96 8.39 -14.62 -9.54
N ALA A 97 9.38 -15.26 -8.91
CA ALA A 97 9.23 -16.60 -8.36
C ALA A 97 8.31 -16.56 -7.13
N PRO A 98 7.47 -17.58 -6.91
CA PRO A 98 6.79 -17.77 -5.63
C PRO A 98 7.80 -17.75 -4.47
N GLY A 99 7.44 -17.09 -3.36
CA GLY A 99 8.31 -16.87 -2.21
C GLY A 99 9.18 -15.61 -2.30
N ALA A 100 9.28 -14.96 -3.47
CA ALA A 100 9.99 -13.68 -3.59
C ALA A 100 9.26 -12.59 -2.79
N VAL A 101 10.03 -11.76 -2.08
CA VAL A 101 9.51 -10.61 -1.34
C VAL A 101 9.61 -9.36 -2.21
N LEU A 102 8.53 -8.60 -2.22
CA LEU A 102 8.42 -7.33 -2.92
C LEU A 102 8.09 -6.24 -1.91
N GLU A 103 8.75 -5.10 -2.07
CA GLU A 103 8.26 -3.85 -1.51
C GLU A 103 7.25 -3.27 -2.48
N LEU A 104 6.09 -2.89 -1.97
CA LEU A 104 4.94 -2.40 -2.70
C LEU A 104 4.65 -0.97 -2.28
N ALA A 105 4.32 -0.12 -3.25
CA ALA A 105 3.76 1.20 -3.03
C ALA A 105 2.40 1.29 -3.71
N LEU A 106 1.39 1.73 -2.98
CA LEU A 106 0.06 1.95 -3.50
C LEU A 106 -0.52 3.26 -2.97
N VAL A 107 -1.23 4.00 -3.83
CA VAL A 107 -1.88 5.26 -3.48
C VAL A 107 -3.38 5.12 -3.70
N LEU A 108 -4.16 5.11 -2.63
CA LEU A 108 -5.61 5.05 -2.71
C LEU A 108 -6.19 6.48 -2.85
N PRO A 109 -7.26 6.66 -3.63
CA PRO A 109 -7.94 7.95 -3.73
C PRO A 109 -8.55 8.34 -2.38
N GLY A 110 -8.44 9.62 -2.06
CA GLY A 110 -8.91 10.24 -0.82
C GLY A 110 -8.50 11.72 -0.80
N ASP A 111 -9.01 12.46 0.17
CA ASP A 111 -8.62 13.85 0.42
C ASP A 111 -8.16 14.01 1.88
N PRO A 112 -6.83 13.97 2.17
CA PRO A 112 -5.72 13.76 1.23
C PRO A 112 -5.60 12.29 0.75
N PRO A 113 -4.86 12.02 -0.35
CA PRO A 113 -4.60 10.65 -0.82
C PRO A 113 -3.91 9.78 0.22
N ILE A 114 -4.28 8.50 0.29
CA ILE A 114 -3.73 7.55 1.27
C ILE A 114 -2.57 6.80 0.61
N ARG A 115 -1.35 7.00 1.08
CA ARG A 115 -0.12 6.36 0.57
C ARG A 115 0.26 5.19 1.49
N ILE A 116 0.37 4.00 0.93
CA ILE A 116 0.63 2.77 1.69
C ILE A 116 1.86 2.07 1.13
N ARG A 117 2.91 1.96 1.95
CA ARG A 117 4.15 1.23 1.65
C ARG A 117 4.16 -0.04 2.49
N THR A 118 4.24 -1.19 1.83
CA THR A 118 4.09 -2.48 2.50
C THR A 118 4.97 -3.53 1.83
N PHE A 119 5.26 -4.61 2.54
CA PHE A 119 5.92 -5.76 1.95
C PHE A 119 4.93 -6.88 1.69
N GLY A 120 5.14 -7.59 0.58
CA GLY A 120 4.35 -8.73 0.22
C GLY A 120 5.17 -9.87 -0.37
N GLU A 121 4.69 -11.08 -0.20
CA GLU A 121 5.29 -12.29 -0.75
C GLU A 121 4.51 -12.76 -1.99
N VAL A 122 5.23 -13.07 -3.06
CA VAL A 122 4.64 -13.66 -4.26
C VAL A 122 4.12 -15.05 -3.93
N VAL A 123 2.79 -15.22 -3.99
CA VAL A 123 2.12 -16.51 -3.72
C VAL A 123 1.75 -17.24 -4.99
N ARG A 124 1.65 -16.53 -6.13
CA ARG A 124 1.33 -17.14 -7.42
C ARG A 124 1.91 -16.33 -8.56
N HIS A 125 2.42 -17.04 -9.55
CA HIS A 125 2.87 -16.51 -10.83
C HIS A 125 2.19 -17.28 -11.95
N LYS A 126 1.69 -16.57 -12.97
CA LYS A 126 1.12 -17.19 -14.18
C LYS A 126 1.48 -16.33 -15.40
N ARG A 127 2.07 -16.94 -16.42
CA ARG A 127 2.29 -16.26 -17.71
C ARG A 127 0.96 -16.07 -18.43
N ILE A 128 0.70 -14.85 -18.88
CA ILE A 128 -0.44 -14.46 -19.71
C ILE A 128 0.10 -14.15 -21.12
N GLY A 129 -0.43 -14.84 -22.12
CA GLY A 129 -0.01 -14.70 -23.52
C GLY A 129 1.09 -15.68 -23.96
N ARG A 130 1.19 -15.87 -25.28
CA ARG A 130 2.11 -16.84 -25.91
C ARG A 130 3.47 -16.26 -26.31
N ALA A 131 3.62 -14.93 -26.33
CA ALA A 131 4.85 -14.27 -26.76
C ALA A 131 5.98 -14.37 -25.72
N PRO A 132 7.27 -14.43 -26.11
CA PRO A 132 8.44 -14.47 -25.20
C PRO A 132 8.46 -13.38 -24.12
N ASN A 133 7.88 -12.22 -24.44
CA ASN A 133 7.72 -11.03 -23.59
C ASN A 133 6.29 -10.89 -23.01
N GLY A 134 5.53 -11.99 -22.95
CA GLY A 134 4.16 -12.01 -22.44
C GLY A 134 4.08 -11.47 -21.02
N SER A 135 2.94 -10.87 -20.68
CA SER A 135 2.71 -10.33 -19.34
C SER A 135 2.62 -11.46 -18.32
N HIS A 136 3.06 -11.20 -17.10
CA HIS A 136 2.95 -12.13 -15.98
C HIS A 136 1.88 -11.65 -15.03
N GLU A 137 0.89 -12.49 -14.75
CA GLU A 137 0.02 -12.30 -13.60
C GLU A 137 0.80 -12.67 -12.34
N ILE A 138 0.90 -11.72 -11.43
CA ILE A 138 1.59 -11.89 -10.16
C ILE A 138 0.55 -11.67 -9.06
N ALA A 139 0.42 -12.63 -8.15
CA ALA A 139 -0.39 -12.48 -6.94
C ALA A 139 0.54 -12.43 -5.73
N VAL A 140 0.32 -11.42 -4.89
CA VAL A 140 1.14 -11.09 -3.73
C VAL A 140 0.27 -11.06 -2.48
N LYS A 141 0.67 -11.77 -1.42
CA LYS A 141 0.07 -11.68 -0.09
C LYS A 141 0.85 -10.66 0.73
N PHE A 142 0.17 -9.73 1.41
CA PHE A 142 0.86 -8.81 2.31
C PHE A 142 1.46 -9.60 3.48
N VAL A 143 2.76 -9.40 3.73
CA VAL A 143 3.48 -9.97 4.87
C VAL A 143 3.76 -8.93 5.94
N ASN A 144 3.69 -7.64 5.60
CA ASN A 144 3.93 -6.55 6.53
C ASN A 144 3.11 -5.30 6.15
N VAL A 145 1.87 -5.23 6.62
CA VAL A 145 0.96 -4.09 6.43
C VAL A 145 0.40 -3.67 7.78
N SER A 146 0.36 -2.36 8.04
CA SER A 146 -0.14 -1.84 9.32
C SER A 146 -1.65 -2.07 9.40
N GLU A 147 -2.20 -2.18 10.61
CA GLU A 147 -3.65 -2.37 10.75
C GLU A 147 -4.42 -1.16 10.19
N ARG A 148 -3.88 0.05 10.37
CA ARG A 148 -4.41 1.28 9.79
C ARG A 148 -4.44 1.24 8.26
N ASP A 149 -3.36 0.79 7.62
CA ASP A 149 -3.29 0.69 6.16
C ASP A 149 -4.21 -0.42 5.64
N ARG A 150 -4.24 -1.56 6.34
CA ARG A 150 -5.14 -2.67 6.04
C ARG A 150 -6.59 -2.22 6.08
N GLU A 151 -7.00 -1.53 7.15
CA GLU A 151 -8.34 -0.98 7.31
C GLU A 151 -8.66 0.03 6.20
N SER A 152 -7.69 0.87 5.83
CA SER A 152 -7.84 1.84 4.73
C SER A 152 -8.06 1.15 3.38
N ILE A 153 -7.33 0.07 3.09
CA ILE A 153 -7.57 -0.78 1.91
C ILE A 153 -8.97 -1.38 1.95
N ILE A 154 -9.36 -1.97 3.08
CA ILE A 154 -10.67 -2.60 3.25
C ILE A 154 -11.78 -1.58 2.98
N ARG A 155 -11.76 -0.44 3.69
CA ARG A 155 -12.72 0.65 3.52
C ARG A 155 -12.81 1.12 2.07
N TYR A 156 -11.67 1.30 1.40
CA TYR A 156 -11.64 1.66 -0.02
C TYR A 156 -12.31 0.60 -0.91
N THR A 157 -11.97 -0.69 -0.74
CA THR A 157 -12.57 -1.76 -1.55
C THR A 157 -14.09 -1.87 -1.38
N PHE A 158 -14.62 -1.59 -0.17
CA PHE A 158 -16.06 -1.51 0.06
C PHE A 158 -16.70 -0.31 -0.63
N GLN A 159 -16.07 0.87 -0.57
CA GLN A 159 -16.59 2.10 -1.21
C GLN A 159 -16.68 1.96 -2.73
N VAL A 160 -15.68 1.39 -3.38
CA VAL A 160 -15.65 1.26 -4.85
C VAL A 160 -16.77 0.35 -5.36
N THR A 161 -17.13 -0.68 -4.61
CA THR A 161 -18.14 -1.65 -5.07
C THR A 161 -19.56 -1.37 -4.59
N GLY A 162 -19.75 -0.36 -3.76
CA GLY A 162 -21.07 0.13 -3.34
C GLY A 162 -21.67 1.16 -4.29
N ARG A 163 -21.02 1.41 -5.43
CA ARG A 163 -21.52 2.25 -6.53
C ARG A 163 -22.09 1.41 -7.66
#